data_AF-A0A956X2L4-F1
#
_entry.id   AF-A0A956X2L4-F1
#
_cell.length_a   1.000
_cell.length_b   1.000
_cell.length_c   1.000
_cell.angle_alpha   90.00
_cell.angle_beta   90.00
_cell.angle_gamma   90.00
#
_symmetry.space_group_name_H-M   'P 1'
#
loop_
_entity.id
_entity.type
_entity.pdbx_description
1 polymer ?
#
loop_
_entity_poly.entity_id
_entity_poly.type
_entity_poly.pdbx_seq_one_letter_code
_entity_poly.pdbx_strand_id
1 'polypeptide(L)'
;NSYNWGGYLIWRGLPVFVDGRADVYGDPFLFYYLQTYEVTDNWQKPLNDYAVAWVLMETGAPLTTLLQASPDWQLAYADDVAQIFIRR
;
A
#
# COMPACT_ATOMS: atom_id res chain seq x y z
N ASN A 1 1.73 -2.55 -0.04
CA ASN A 1 1.07 -3.08 1.17
C ASN A 1 1.28 -2.09 2.32
N SER A 2 0.45 -2.12 3.36
CA SER A 2 0.78 -1.44 4.62
C SER A 2 2.00 -2.09 5.30
N TYR A 3 2.70 -1.34 6.14
CA TYR A 3 3.87 -1.79 6.90
C TYR A 3 3.63 -3.11 7.65
N ASN A 4 2.48 -3.25 8.32
CA ASN A 4 2.17 -4.41 9.15
C ASN A 4 2.01 -5.72 8.35
N TRP A 5 1.57 -5.62 7.09
CA TRP A 5 1.43 -6.78 6.21
C TRP A 5 2.76 -7.32 5.68
N GLY A 6 3.84 -6.53 5.74
CA GLY A 6 5.10 -6.85 5.08
C GLY A 6 5.70 -8.19 5.53
N GLY A 7 5.72 -8.46 6.84
CA GLY A 7 6.25 -9.71 7.38
C GLY A 7 5.47 -10.95 6.91
N TYR A 8 4.15 -10.87 6.89
CA TYR A 8 3.29 -11.95 6.42
C TYR A 8 3.46 -12.20 4.92
N LEU A 9 3.52 -11.15 4.11
CA LEU A 9 3.73 -11.27 2.67
C LEU A 9 5.07 -11.92 2.33
N ILE A 10 6.15 -11.53 3.03
CA ILE A 10 7.47 -12.17 2.91
C ILE A 10 7.37 -13.66 3.26
N TRP A 11 6.69 -14.02 4.36
CA TRP A 11 6.49 -15.41 4.75
C TRP A 11 5.75 -16.22 3.68
N ARG A 12 4.84 -15.59 2.93
CA ARG A 12 4.12 -16.19 1.79
C ARG A 12 4.90 -16.18 0.47
N GLY A 13 6.11 -15.61 0.43
CA GLY A 13 6.91 -15.49 -0.78
C GLY A 13 6.40 -14.43 -1.77
N LEU A 14 5.64 -13.44 -1.29
CA LEU A 14 5.10 -12.35 -2.10
C LEU A 14 5.99 -11.09 -1.99
N PRO A 15 6.06 -10.28 -3.06
CA PRO A 15 6.78 -9.02 -3.00
C PRO A 15 6.11 -8.05 -2.03
N VAL A 16 6.93 -7.19 -1.42
CA VAL A 16 6.50 -6.13 -0.50
C VAL A 16 7.01 -4.78 -0.99
N PHE A 17 6.25 -3.73 -0.72
CA PHE A 17 6.70 -2.36 -0.89
C PHE A 17 7.46 -1.87 0.35
N VAL A 18 7.01 -2.30 1.53
CA VAL A 18 7.63 -2.00 2.83
C VAL A 18 7.37 -3.17 3.79
N ASP A 19 8.25 -3.36 4.76
CA ASP A 19 8.12 -4.35 5.84
C ASP A 19 8.84 -3.90 7.11
N GLY A 20 8.85 -4.77 8.13
CA GLY A 20 9.43 -4.56 9.45
C GLY A 20 10.90 -4.12 9.53
N ARG A 21 11.67 -4.23 8.44
CA ARG A 21 13.10 -3.87 8.36
C ARG A 21 13.29 -2.37 8.07
N ALA A 22 12.67 -1.50 8.87
CA ALA A 22 12.67 -0.05 8.67
C ALA A 22 14.08 0.57 8.52
N ASP A 23 15.06 0.05 9.26
CA ASP A 23 16.47 0.44 9.22
C ASP A 23 17.13 0.21 7.85
N VAL A 24 16.66 -0.79 7.09
CA VAL A 24 17.16 -1.09 5.73
C VAL A 24 16.62 -0.10 4.70
N TYR A 25 15.38 0.38 4.88
CA TYR A 25 14.74 1.32 3.95
C TYR A 25 15.24 2.76 4.14
N GLY A 26 15.48 3.15 5.40
CA GLY A 26 15.89 4.50 5.77
C GLY A 26 14.79 5.54 5.65
N ASP A 27 14.96 6.64 6.40
CA ASP A 27 13.95 7.70 6.54
C ASP A 27 13.42 8.25 5.20
N PRO A 28 14.25 8.55 4.19
CA PRO A 28 13.76 9.12 2.94
C PRO A 28 12.73 8.22 2.23
N PHE A 29 12.98 6.90 2.22
CA PHE A 29 12.05 5.94 1.62
C PHE A 29 10.81 5.76 2.48
N LEU A 30 10.95 5.71 3.80
CA LEU A 30 9.80 5.60 4.69
C LEU A 30 8.87 6.81 4.58
N PHE A 31 9.41 8.03 4.50
CA PHE A 31 8.60 9.21 4.22
C PHE A 31 7.95 9.17 2.84
N TYR A 32 8.66 8.64 1.84
CA TYR A 32 8.09 8.44 0.51
C TYR A 32 6.91 7.46 0.52
N TYR A 33 7.03 6.35 1.25
CA TYR A 33 5.92 5.42 1.49
C TYR A 33 4.75 6.09 2.25
N LEU A 34 5.06 6.87 3.30
CA LEU A 34 4.05 7.55 4.12
C LEU A 34 3.21 8.54 3.32
N GLN A 35 3.74 9.14 2.24
CA GLN A 35 2.94 9.98 1.35
C GLN A 35 1.71 9.25 0.79
N THR A 36 1.87 7.99 0.42
CA THR A 36 0.75 7.15 -0.04
C THR A 36 -0.11 6.68 1.13
N TYR A 37 0.51 6.20 2.21
CA TYR A 37 -0.21 5.62 3.35
C TYR A 37 -1.10 6.65 4.07
N GLU A 38 -0.59 7.85 4.30
CA GLU A 38 -1.27 8.96 4.97
C GLU A 38 -2.07 9.85 4.02
N VAL A 39 -2.00 9.59 2.71
CA VAL A 39 -2.76 10.32 1.69
C VAL A 39 -2.42 11.82 1.69
N THR A 40 -1.12 12.13 1.66
CA THR A 40 -0.65 13.52 1.56
C THR A 40 -0.65 14.00 0.10
N ASP A 41 -0.16 15.21 -0.14
CA ASP A 41 0.00 15.74 -1.49
C ASP A 41 0.81 14.77 -2.36
N ASN A 42 0.31 14.51 -3.58
CA ASN A 42 0.90 13.55 -4.53
C ASN A 42 1.00 12.10 -4.02
N TRP A 43 0.09 11.66 -3.15
CA TRP A 43 0.02 10.27 -2.63
C TRP A 43 0.07 9.18 -3.73
N GLN A 44 -0.32 9.49 -4.96
CA GLN A 44 -0.27 8.56 -6.10
C GLN A 44 1.16 8.32 -6.62
N LYS A 45 2.10 9.22 -6.30
CA LYS A 45 3.46 9.20 -6.85
C LYS A 45 4.22 7.90 -6.52
N PRO A 46 4.27 7.41 -5.26
CA PRO A 46 4.90 6.12 -4.98
C PRO A 46 4.26 4.94 -5.72
N LEU A 47 2.93 4.94 -5.86
CA LEU A 47 2.22 3.89 -6.60
C LEU A 47 2.57 3.92 -8.10
N ASN A 48 2.72 5.11 -8.67
CA ASN A 48 3.03 5.30 -10.08
C ASN A 48 4.49 5.00 -10.40
N ASP A 49 5.43 5.57 -9.63
CA ASP A 49 6.88 5.42 -9.86
C ASP A 49 7.33 3.96 -9.79
N TYR A 50 6.68 3.15 -8.95
CA TYR A 50 6.98 1.72 -8.79
C TYR A 50 6.04 0.81 -9.58
N ALA A 51 5.16 1.38 -10.42
CA ALA A 51 4.16 0.63 -11.19
C ALA A 51 3.40 -0.41 -10.34
N VAL A 52 2.93 0.01 -9.16
CA VAL A 52 2.27 -0.88 -8.20
C VAL A 52 1.01 -1.48 -8.85
N ALA A 53 0.95 -2.81 -8.88
CA ALA A 53 -0.14 -3.56 -9.51
C ALA A 53 -1.28 -3.88 -8.54
N TRP A 54 -0.98 -3.99 -7.25
CA TRP A 54 -1.97 -4.27 -6.21
C TRP A 54 -1.61 -3.61 -4.89
N VAL A 55 -2.63 -3.24 -4.13
CA VAL A 55 -2.51 -2.59 -2.83
C VAL A 55 -3.25 -3.45 -1.81
N LEU A 56 -2.57 -3.80 -0.70
CA LEU A 56 -3.14 -4.48 0.46
C LEU A 56 -3.03 -3.55 1.67
N MET A 57 -4.16 -3.23 2.28
CA MET A 57 -4.28 -2.30 3.40
C MET A 57 -5.24 -2.86 4.45
N GLU A 58 -5.11 -2.39 5.68
CA GLU A 58 -6.11 -2.60 6.73
C GLU A 58 -7.46 -1.96 6.34
N THR A 59 -8.55 -2.61 6.71
CA THR A 59 -9.89 -2.04 6.52
C THR A 59 -10.03 -0.73 7.31
N GLY A 60 -10.42 0.33 6.62
CA GLY A 60 -10.57 1.68 7.20
C GLY A 60 -9.35 2.58 7.08
N ALA A 61 -8.24 2.13 6.47
CA ALA A 61 -7.11 3.01 6.20
C ALA A 61 -7.50 4.16 5.23
N PRO A 62 -7.01 5.40 5.42
CA PRO A 62 -7.41 6.56 4.61
C PRO A 62 -7.27 6.35 3.09
N LEU A 63 -6.21 5.65 2.68
CA LEU A 63 -5.93 5.33 1.28
C LEU A 63 -7.06 4.52 0.62
N THR A 64 -7.72 3.63 1.34
CA THR A 64 -8.70 2.73 0.72
C THR A 64 -9.93 3.46 0.20
N THR A 65 -10.36 4.52 0.89
CA THR A 65 -11.45 5.40 0.43
C THR A 65 -11.12 6.05 -0.91
N LEU A 66 -9.87 6.51 -1.11
CA LEU A 66 -9.46 7.10 -2.38
C LEU A 66 -9.34 6.05 -3.49
N LEU A 67 -8.83 4.86 -3.18
CA LEU A 67 -8.74 3.77 -4.15
C LEU A 67 -10.13 3.29 -4.60
N GLN A 68 -11.12 3.28 -3.70
CA GLN A 68 -12.51 2.97 -4.06
C GLN A 68 -13.13 4.01 -5.00
N ALA A 69 -12.78 5.29 -4.83
CA ALA A 69 -13.27 6.39 -5.67
C ALA A 69 -12.51 6.54 -6.99
N SER A 70 -11.33 5.93 -7.12
CA SER A 70 -10.48 6.07 -8.31
C SER A 70 -10.93 5.15 -9.45
N PRO A 71 -11.00 5.65 -10.70
CA PRO A 71 -11.27 4.80 -11.86
C PRO A 71 -10.10 3.86 -12.21
N ASP A 72 -8.89 4.13 -11.71
CA ASP A 72 -7.66 3.38 -12.01
C ASP A 72 -7.51 2.12 -11.15
N TRP A 73 -8.35 1.98 -10.12
CA TRP A 73 -8.29 0.89 -9.15
C TRP A 73 -9.63 0.16 -9.06
N GLN A 74 -9.55 -1.13 -8.77
CA GLN A 74 -10.71 -1.97 -8.54
C GLN A 74 -10.54 -2.71 -7.23
N LEU A 75 -11.57 -2.66 -6.38
CA LEU A 75 -11.64 -3.48 -5.18
C LEU A 75 -11.78 -4.95 -5.58
N ALA A 76 -10.77 -5.76 -5.26
CA ALA A 76 -10.73 -7.20 -5.54
C ALA A 76 -11.14 -8.04 -4.33
N TYR A 77 -10.93 -7.53 -3.11
CA TYR A 77 -11.27 -8.21 -1.87
C TYR A 77 -11.51 -7.20 -0.74
N ALA A 78 -12.45 -7.50 0.16
CA ALA A 78 -12.66 -6.78 1.41
C ALA A 78 -13.26 -7.70 2.48
N ASP A 79 -12.72 -7.62 3.70
CA ASP A 79 -13.32 -8.13 4.92
C ASP A 79 -13.15 -7.12 6.07
N ASP A 80 -13.36 -7.55 7.31
CA ASP A 80 -13.21 -6.72 8.51
C ASP A 80 -11.74 -6.40 8.86
N VAL A 81 -10.77 -7.06 8.22
CA VAL A 81 -9.33 -6.92 8.50
C VAL A 81 -8.59 -6.23 7.36
N ALA A 82 -8.90 -6.56 6.11
CA ALA A 82 -8.11 -6.21 4.94
C ALA A 82 -8.96 -5.81 3.73
N GLN A 83 -8.39 -4.92 2.93
CA GLN A 83 -8.86 -4.60 1.58
C GLN A 83 -7.74 -4.76 0.56
N ILE A 84 -8.04 -5.39 -0.56
CA ILE A 84 -7.13 -5.54 -1.70
C ILE A 84 -7.69 -4.83 -2.91
N PHE A 85 -6.88 -3.94 -3.48
CA PHE A 85 -7.16 -3.26 -4.73
C PHE A 85 -6.20 -3.75 -5.81
N ILE A 86 -6.69 -3.90 -7.02
CA ILE A 86 -5.89 -4.17 -8.21
C ILE A 86 -5.96 -2.97 -9.15
N ARG A 87 -4.83 -2.64 -9.78
CA ARG A 87 -4.78 -1.58 -10.79
C ARG A 87 -5.47 -2.06 -12.06
N ARG A 88 -6.23 -1.18 -12.71
CA ARG A 88 -6.85 -1.45 -14.02
C ARG A 88 -5.86 -1.33 -15.17
#